data_AF-A0A2N1RW58-F1
#
_entry.id   AF-A0A2N1RW58-F1
#
_cell.length_a   1.000
_cell.length_b   1.000
_cell.length_c   1.000
_cell.angle_alpha   90.00
_cell.angle_beta   90.00
_cell.angle_gamma   90.00
#
_symmetry.space_group_name_H-M   'P 1'
#
loop_
_entity.id
_entity.type
_entity.pdbx_description
1 polymer ?
#
loop_
_entity_poly.entity_id
_entity_poly.type
_entity_poly.pdbx_seq_one_letter_code
_entity_poly.pdbx_strand_id
1 'polypeptide(L)'
;MMKTERNYLSGIGSGIILFHAAVVITALIITGCYTDKKISSTTIDMVVVFNKDVPIAKASSIMFESGYSFSDTTKNRMTKIPLRETGPMYNVKVSKDKIEEFSSEMKSIPHIYEVYRAD
;
A
#
# COMPACT_ATOMS: atom_id res chain seq x y z
N MET A 1 -55.48 19.10 42.18
CA MET A 1 -55.59 18.19 41.02
C MET A 1 -54.61 18.67 39.95
N MET A 2 -53.83 17.74 39.38
CA MET A 2 -53.08 17.69 38.10
C MET A 2 -53.17 18.92 37.14
N LYS A 3 -52.22 19.28 36.27
CA LYS A 3 -50.80 18.96 35.91
C LYS A 3 -50.46 19.86 34.67
N THR A 4 -49.20 19.88 34.22
CA THR A 4 -48.62 20.27 32.88
C THR A 4 -47.64 21.46 32.98
N GLU A 5 -46.33 21.24 33.25
CA GLU A 5 -45.19 21.06 32.28
C GLU A 5 -44.86 22.35 31.48
N ARG A 6 -43.63 22.87 31.33
CA ARG A 6 -42.24 22.35 31.40
C ARG A 6 -41.19 23.52 31.40
N ASN A 7 -40.06 23.33 32.11
CA ASN A 7 -38.64 23.74 31.89
C ASN A 7 -38.24 25.24 31.67
N TYR A 8 -37.52 25.94 32.58
CA TYR A 8 -36.03 25.99 32.83
C TYR A 8 -35.21 26.36 31.56
N LEU A 9 -34.34 27.39 31.42
CA LEU A 9 -33.45 28.23 32.26
C LEU A 9 -33.12 29.55 31.49
N SER A 10 -33.22 30.77 32.06
CA SER A 10 -32.17 31.59 32.73
C SER A 10 -30.75 31.46 32.12
N GLY A 11 -30.23 32.46 31.39
CA GLY A 11 -29.30 33.50 31.90
C GLY A 11 -27.82 33.02 31.84
N ILE A 12 -26.74 33.77 31.56
CA ILE A 12 -26.38 35.19 31.51
C ILE A 12 -24.96 35.25 30.88
N GLY A 13 -24.52 36.37 30.30
CA GLY A 13 -23.15 36.87 30.57
C GLY A 13 -22.13 36.88 29.43
N SER A 14 -21.99 38.05 28.79
CA SER A 14 -20.83 38.45 28.00
C SER A 14 -19.56 38.51 28.86
N GLY A 15 -18.49 37.88 28.40
CA GLY A 15 -17.16 38.07 28.94
C GLY A 15 -16.13 37.20 28.23
N ILE A 16 -15.33 37.83 27.35
CA ILE A 16 -14.00 37.35 26.90
C ILE A 16 -14.13 36.10 26.00
N ILE A 17 -13.80 36.16 24.71
CA ILE A 17 -12.49 35.72 24.20
C ILE A 17 -12.28 36.40 22.85
N LEU A 18 -11.56 37.53 22.91
CA LEU A 18 -10.95 38.21 21.79
C LEU A 18 -9.65 37.47 21.40
N PHE A 19 -9.70 36.18 21.04
CA PHE A 19 -8.48 35.43 20.64
C PHE A 19 -8.74 34.23 19.70
N HIS A 20 -9.82 34.22 18.91
CA HIS A 20 -10.13 33.10 18.01
C HIS A 20 -10.21 33.46 16.51
N ALA A 21 -9.71 34.62 16.09
CA ALA A 21 -9.64 34.94 14.65
C ALA A 21 -8.25 34.71 14.02
N ALA A 22 -7.17 34.72 14.82
CA ALA A 22 -5.80 34.61 14.28
C ALA A 22 -5.28 33.17 14.17
N VAL A 23 -5.79 32.22 14.97
CA VAL A 23 -5.33 30.82 14.94
C VAL A 23 -6.00 30.00 13.83
N VAL A 24 -7.17 30.44 13.34
CA VAL A 24 -7.90 29.68 12.32
C VAL A 24 -7.33 29.91 10.91
N ILE A 25 -6.70 31.05 10.64
CA ILE A 25 -6.16 31.35 9.30
C ILE A 25 -4.79 30.66 9.10
N THR A 26 -3.97 30.52 10.14
CA THR A 26 -2.68 29.82 10.02
C THR A 26 -2.84 28.31 9.86
N ALA A 27 -3.91 27.72 10.42
CA ALA A 27 -4.19 26.29 10.25
C ALA A 27 -4.70 25.93 8.85
N LEU A 28 -5.26 26.89 8.09
CA LEU A 28 -5.85 26.61 6.77
C LEU A 28 -4.81 26.63 5.63
N ILE A 29 -3.67 27.29 5.83
CA ILE A 29 -2.61 27.35 4.80
C ILE A 29 -1.80 26.04 4.76
N ILE A 30 -1.78 25.25 5.85
CA ILE A 30 -1.04 23.98 5.90
C ILE A 30 -1.79 22.85 5.16
N THR A 31 -3.11 22.95 5.00
CA THR A 31 -3.91 21.94 4.28
C THR A 31 -3.93 22.14 2.77
N GLY A 32 -3.41 23.27 2.27
CA GLY A 32 -3.41 23.64 0.84
C GLY A 32 -2.16 23.22 0.06
N CYS A 33 -1.21 22.54 0.70
CA CYS A 33 -0.03 21.99 0.03
C CYS A 33 0.05 20.47 0.25
N TYR A 34 -1.08 19.78 0.17
CA TYR A 34 -1.03 18.38 -0.28
C TYR A 34 -0.76 18.44 -1.76
N THR A 35 0.53 18.57 -2.03
CA THR A 35 1.22 18.15 -3.24
C THR A 35 0.26 17.43 -4.18
N ASP A 36 0.00 18.04 -5.31
CA ASP A 36 -0.17 17.34 -6.57
C ASP A 36 1.12 16.54 -6.80
N LYS A 37 1.42 15.57 -5.92
CA LYS A 37 2.18 14.40 -6.28
C LYS A 37 1.26 13.79 -7.30
N LYS A 38 1.46 14.14 -8.57
CA LYS A 38 1.37 13.18 -9.64
C LYS A 38 2.04 11.93 -9.10
N ILE A 39 1.25 11.04 -8.52
CA ILE A 39 1.59 9.64 -8.44
C ILE A 39 1.51 9.22 -9.90
N SER A 40 2.54 9.58 -10.65
CA SER A 40 2.93 8.82 -11.82
C SER A 40 3.34 7.50 -11.22
N SER A 41 2.35 6.63 -10.95
CA SER A 41 2.51 5.26 -10.49
C SER A 41 3.15 4.51 -11.65
N THR A 42 4.43 4.83 -11.85
CA THR A 42 5.30 4.17 -12.78
C THR A 42 5.48 2.82 -12.15
N THR A 43 4.66 1.87 -12.60
CA THR A 43 4.79 0.48 -12.19
C THR A 43 5.98 -0.09 -12.93
N ILE A 44 6.75 -0.88 -12.21
CA ILE A 44 7.89 -1.61 -12.71
C ILE A 44 7.55 -3.08 -12.57
N ASP A 45 7.86 -3.83 -13.60
CA ASP A 45 7.72 -5.28 -13.62
C ASP A 45 8.90 -5.90 -12.84
N MET A 46 8.57 -6.68 -11.81
CA MET A 46 9.50 -7.37 -10.93
C MET A 46 9.27 -8.87 -11.07
N VAL A 47 10.33 -9.65 -11.28
CA VAL A 47 10.26 -11.11 -11.34
C VAL A 47 10.55 -11.69 -9.97
N VAL A 48 9.64 -12.55 -9.50
CA VAL A 48 9.81 -13.40 -8.32
C VAL A 48 10.06 -14.83 -8.78
N VAL A 49 11.16 -15.41 -8.33
CA VAL A 49 11.59 -16.76 -8.67
C VAL A 49 11.52 -17.63 -7.43
N PHE A 50 10.85 -18.76 -7.55
CA PHE A 50 10.77 -19.76 -6.49
C PHE A 50 11.89 -20.80 -6.60
N ASN A 51 12.20 -21.47 -5.49
CA ASN A 51 13.09 -22.63 -5.49
C ASN A 51 12.53 -23.76 -6.38
N LYS A 52 13.40 -24.54 -7.02
CA LYS A 52 13.02 -25.63 -7.94
C LYS A 52 12.07 -26.67 -7.34
N ASP A 53 12.17 -26.90 -6.04
CA ASP A 53 11.41 -27.92 -5.33
C ASP A 53 9.99 -27.43 -4.96
N VAL A 54 9.65 -26.18 -5.28
CA VAL A 54 8.36 -25.57 -4.96
C VAL A 54 7.36 -25.90 -6.07
N PRO A 55 6.26 -26.61 -5.77
CA PRO A 55 5.21 -26.87 -6.76
C PRO A 55 4.53 -25.57 -7.21
N ILE A 56 4.12 -25.51 -8.49
CA ILE A 56 3.42 -24.35 -9.06
C ILE A 56 2.23 -23.94 -8.20
N ALA A 57 1.39 -24.89 -7.77
CA ALA A 57 0.21 -24.60 -6.94
C ALA A 57 0.56 -23.91 -5.62
N LYS A 58 1.65 -24.33 -4.96
CA LYS A 58 2.12 -23.69 -3.72
C LYS A 58 2.65 -22.29 -3.99
N ALA A 59 3.44 -22.12 -5.05
CA ALA A 59 3.94 -20.81 -5.46
C ALA A 59 2.79 -19.84 -5.82
N SER A 60 1.77 -20.32 -6.53
CA SER A 60 0.58 -19.52 -6.85
C SER A 60 -0.18 -19.09 -5.60
N SER A 61 -0.31 -19.97 -4.59
CA SER A 61 -0.92 -19.61 -3.29
C SER A 61 -0.15 -18.48 -2.61
N ILE A 62 1.18 -18.61 -2.51
CA ILE A 62 2.04 -17.58 -1.91
C ILE A 62 1.88 -16.24 -2.62
N MET A 63 1.88 -16.25 -3.96
CA MET A 63 1.67 -15.03 -4.75
C MET A 63 0.27 -14.44 -4.54
N PHE A 64 -0.77 -15.26 -4.44
CA PHE A 64 -2.13 -14.81 -4.16
C PHE A 64 -2.25 -14.19 -2.77
N GLU A 65 -1.64 -14.81 -1.76
CA GLU A 65 -1.61 -14.32 -0.37
C GLU A 65 -0.82 -13.00 -0.24
N SER A 66 0.13 -12.75 -1.13
CA SER A 66 0.90 -11.49 -1.13
C SER A 66 0.08 -10.25 -1.53
N GLY A 67 -1.08 -10.43 -2.16
CA GLY A 67 -1.97 -9.33 -2.56
C GLY A 67 -1.47 -8.47 -3.74
N TYR A 68 -0.30 -8.79 -4.31
CA TYR A 68 0.22 -8.07 -5.48
C TYR A 68 -0.42 -8.55 -6.78
N SER A 69 -0.47 -7.67 -7.79
CA SER A 69 -0.88 -8.06 -9.14
C SER A 69 0.27 -8.80 -9.84
N PHE A 70 0.05 -10.06 -10.21
CA PHE A 70 1.08 -10.90 -10.82
C PHE A 70 0.57 -11.66 -12.06
N SER A 71 1.53 -12.13 -12.86
CA SER A 71 1.31 -12.97 -14.03
C SER A 71 2.29 -14.15 -14.01
N ASP A 72 1.80 -15.36 -14.31
CA ASP A 72 2.65 -16.55 -14.41
C ASP A 72 3.55 -16.44 -15.65
N THR A 73 4.85 -16.43 -15.41
CA THR A 73 5.90 -16.38 -16.43
C THR A 73 6.76 -17.63 -16.45
N THR A 74 6.38 -18.67 -15.71
CA THR A 74 7.10 -19.95 -15.62
C THR A 74 7.29 -20.60 -16.99
N LYS A 75 6.33 -20.41 -17.91
CA LYS A 75 6.40 -20.93 -19.29
C LYS A 75 7.10 -19.99 -20.26
N ASN A 76 7.41 -18.76 -19.84
CA ASN A 76 7.95 -17.75 -20.73
C ASN A 76 9.48 -17.90 -20.79
N ARG A 77 10.00 -18.30 -21.96
CA ARG A 77 11.44 -18.50 -22.24
C ARG A 77 12.27 -17.21 -22.20
N MET A 78 11.68 -16.08 -21.83
CA MET A 78 12.33 -14.76 -21.78
C MET A 78 13.07 -14.48 -20.45
N THR A 79 12.92 -15.33 -19.43
CA THR A 79 13.64 -15.13 -18.17
C THR A 79 15.13 -15.49 -18.32
N LYS A 80 16.01 -14.58 -17.89
CA LYS A 80 17.49 -14.72 -17.98
C LYS A 80 18.04 -15.91 -17.19
N ILE A 81 17.20 -16.58 -16.39
CA ILE A 81 17.59 -17.67 -15.50
C ILE A 81 17.21 -19.00 -16.13
N PRO A 82 18.17 -19.94 -16.30
CA PRO A 82 17.86 -21.25 -16.80
C PRO A 82 16.91 -21.98 -15.84
N LEU A 83 15.68 -22.26 -16.31
CA LEU A 83 14.62 -23.02 -15.62
C LEU A 83 15.07 -24.38 -15.05
N ARG A 84 16.25 -24.89 -15.43
CA ARG A 84 16.80 -26.16 -14.93
C ARG A 84 17.21 -26.11 -13.47
N GLU A 85 17.47 -24.92 -12.91
CA GLU A 85 17.95 -24.76 -11.54
C GLU A 85 16.95 -24.05 -10.61
N THR A 86 15.85 -23.54 -11.17
CA THR A 86 14.86 -22.74 -10.45
C THR A 86 13.44 -23.29 -10.64
N GLY A 87 12.53 -22.84 -9.79
CA GLY A 87 11.13 -23.23 -9.80
C GLY A 87 10.24 -22.26 -10.56
N PRO A 88 8.95 -22.20 -10.19
CA PRO A 88 7.97 -21.27 -10.76
C PRO A 88 8.45 -19.81 -10.75
N MET A 89 8.04 -19.04 -11.76
CA MET A 89 8.41 -17.64 -11.90
C MET A 89 7.18 -16.77 -12.18
N TYR A 90 7.09 -15.64 -11.48
CA TYR A 90 5.97 -14.71 -11.62
C TYR A 90 6.48 -13.31 -11.87
N ASN A 91 5.88 -12.61 -12.82
CA ASN A 91 6.09 -11.19 -13.01
C ASN A 91 5.03 -10.40 -12.23
N VAL A 92 5.47 -9.45 -11.43
CA VAL A 92 4.68 -8.69 -10.46
C VAL A 92 4.81 -7.21 -10.77
N LYS A 93 3.68 -6.52 -10.86
CA LYS A 93 3.65 -5.07 -11.08
C LYS A 93 3.75 -4.36 -9.74
N VAL A 94 4.86 -3.65 -9.53
CA VAL A 94 5.15 -2.95 -8.28
C VAL A 94 5.36 -1.46 -8.56
N SER A 95 4.81 -0.60 -7.72
CA SER A 95 5.07 0.84 -7.81
C SER A 95 6.56 1.13 -7.57
N LYS A 96 7.16 2.01 -8.38
CA LYS A 96 8.60 2.33 -8.29
C LYS A 96 9.07 2.74 -6.90
N ASP A 97 8.22 3.41 -6.13
CA ASP A 97 8.46 3.84 -4.75
C ASP A 97 8.41 2.70 -3.70
N LYS A 98 7.85 1.54 -4.06
CA LYS A 98 7.67 0.38 -3.18
C LYS A 98 8.60 -0.79 -3.50
N ILE A 99 9.57 -0.61 -4.40
CA ILE A 99 10.45 -1.71 -4.85
C ILE A 99 11.27 -2.30 -3.70
N GLU A 100 11.81 -1.46 -2.82
CA GLU A 100 12.63 -1.94 -1.70
C GLU A 100 11.79 -2.69 -0.66
N GLU A 101 10.62 -2.16 -0.32
CA GLU A 101 9.62 -2.79 0.55
C GLU A 101 9.21 -4.17 -0.02
N PHE A 102 8.78 -4.20 -1.27
CA PHE A 102 8.42 -5.44 -1.97
C PHE A 102 9.57 -6.46 -2.02
N SER A 103 10.79 -6.03 -2.36
CA SER A 103 11.93 -6.94 -2.44
C SER A 103 12.28 -7.53 -1.09
N SER A 104 12.19 -6.73 -0.02
CA SER A 104 12.41 -7.19 1.35
C SER A 104 11.34 -8.20 1.80
N GLU A 105 10.05 -7.88 1.57
CA GLU A 105 8.93 -8.77 1.88
C GLU A 105 9.08 -10.12 1.17
N MET A 106 9.31 -10.11 -0.15
CA MET A 106 9.44 -11.33 -0.94
C MET A 106 10.68 -12.14 -0.55
N LYS A 107 11.83 -11.51 -0.29
CA LYS A 107 13.03 -12.22 0.18
C LYS A 107 12.86 -12.84 1.57
N SER A 108 11.94 -12.34 2.39
CA SER A 108 11.64 -12.91 3.70
C SER A 108 10.81 -14.19 3.63
N ILE A 109 10.14 -14.45 2.49
CA ILE A 109 9.30 -15.64 2.32
C ILE A 109 10.20 -16.86 2.10
N PRO A 110 10.16 -17.87 2.98
CA PRO A 110 10.83 -19.13 2.71
C PRO A 110 10.25 -19.69 1.41
N HIS A 111 11.10 -20.20 0.52
CA HIS A 111 10.79 -20.69 -0.84
C HIS A 111 11.07 -19.74 -2.00
N ILE A 112 11.28 -18.44 -1.73
CA ILE A 112 11.75 -17.50 -2.77
C ILE A 112 13.26 -17.66 -2.93
N TYR A 113 13.68 -17.89 -4.18
CA TYR A 113 15.07 -18.01 -4.59
C TYR A 113 15.67 -16.63 -4.86
N GLU A 114 14.99 -15.84 -5.68
CA GLU A 114 15.46 -14.53 -6.12
C GLU A 114 14.30 -13.60 -6.48
N VAL A 115 14.55 -12.29 -6.35
CA VAL A 115 13.67 -11.23 -6.83
C VAL A 115 14.51 -10.22 -7.59
N TYR A 116 14.16 -9.96 -8.85
CA TYR A 116 14.88 -9.02 -9.72
C TYR A 116 13.92 -8.22 -10.60
N ARG A 117 14.39 -7.15 -11.21
CA ARG A 117 13.60 -6.33 -12.12
C ARG A 117 13.55 -6.96 -13.51
N ALA A 118 12.36 -7.03 -14.12
CA ALA A 118 12.24 -7.38 -15.54
C ALA A 118 12.74 -6.18 -16.37
N ASP A 119 13.90 -6.34 -17.04
CA ASP A 119 14.43 -5.39 -18.04
C ASP A 119 13.70 -5.52 -19.38
#